data_AF-A0A348B2F2-F1
#
_entry.id   AF-A0A348B2F2-F1
#
_cell.length_a   1.000
_cell.length_b   1.000
_cell.length_c   1.000
_cell.angle_alpha   90.00
_cell.angle_beta   90.00
_cell.angle_gamma   90.00
#
_symmetry.space_group_name_H-M   'P 1'
#
loop_
_entity.id
_entity.type
_entity.pdbx_description
1 polymer ?
#
loop_
_entity_poly.entity_id
_entity_poly.type
_entity_poly.pdbx_seq_one_letter_code
_entity_poly.pdbx_strand_id
1 'polypeptide(L)'
;MDFISLAESAGLPEMAAVKAYRLIGGGYYIRLHYAKPPIMSILQGWPRVYRAVHPDSHYVEDAVELMITMDLITIYGTSAVLLGEPIPFSRIEEETANLMRSLGLRSRQVKVPSLPTALIEDLVSKRRRESTLSINSLLRSLALQSKTFQKAKMEHLWLKAVKEEDILRALNSARFLEEFLNEVRVKLAFFIRSRDNALDRKILSEGIEGALSWVREDSPNSLSVATKELDELLEKD
;
A
#
# COMPACT_ATOMS: atom_id res chain seq x y z
N MET A 1 -7.24 -8.75 -15.12
CA MET A 1 -7.17 -7.63 -16.10
C MET A 1 -5.76 -7.60 -16.63
N ASP A 2 -5.61 -7.72 -17.95
CA ASP A 2 -4.32 -7.56 -18.61
C ASP A 2 -4.14 -6.10 -19.04
N PHE A 3 -3.08 -5.45 -18.54
CA PHE A 3 -2.78 -4.05 -18.84
C PHE A 3 -2.49 -3.85 -20.33
N ILE A 4 -1.88 -4.84 -21.00
CA ILE A 4 -1.53 -4.75 -22.42
C ILE A 4 -2.82 -4.66 -23.24
N SER A 5 -3.74 -5.61 -23.03
CA SER A 5 -5.06 -5.59 -23.68
C SER A 5 -5.85 -4.30 -23.44
N LEU A 6 -5.75 -3.73 -22.23
CA LEU A 6 -6.38 -2.45 -21.89
C LEU A 6 -5.77 -1.28 -22.69
N ALA A 7 -4.43 -1.24 -22.78
CA ALA A 7 -3.72 -0.20 -23.51
C ALA A 7 -4.02 -0.26 -25.02
N GLU A 8 -4.10 -1.47 -25.60
CA GLU A 8 -4.51 -1.65 -26.99
C GLU A 8 -5.94 -1.15 -27.22
N SER A 9 -6.86 -1.43 -26.29
CA SER A 9 -8.23 -0.92 -26.33
C SER A 9 -8.31 0.61 -26.20
N ALA A 10 -7.30 1.24 -25.59
CA ALA A 10 -7.14 2.69 -25.53
C ALA A 10 -6.45 3.27 -26.79
N GLY A 11 -6.10 2.44 -27.78
CA GLY A 11 -5.44 2.84 -29.01
C GLY A 11 -3.91 2.94 -28.91
N LEU A 12 -3.30 2.36 -27.86
CA LEU A 12 -1.86 2.37 -27.68
C LEU A 12 -1.20 1.12 -28.30
N PRO A 13 -0.01 1.25 -28.92
CA PRO A 13 0.71 0.10 -29.43
C PRO A 13 1.09 -0.89 -28.32
N GLU A 14 0.91 -2.18 -28.56
CA GLU A 14 1.28 -3.27 -27.64
C GLU A 14 2.73 -3.12 -27.12
N MET A 15 3.67 -2.82 -28.02
CA MET A 15 5.08 -2.61 -27.68
C MET A 15 5.31 -1.48 -26.67
N ALA A 16 4.53 -0.40 -26.76
CA ALA A 16 4.61 0.71 -25.82
C ALA A 16 4.05 0.32 -24.46
N ALA A 17 2.93 -0.42 -24.44
CA ALA A 17 2.32 -0.95 -23.23
C ALA A 17 3.26 -1.94 -22.51
N VAL A 18 3.83 -2.90 -23.23
CA VAL A 18 4.81 -3.86 -22.69
C VAL A 18 6.02 -3.13 -22.11
N LYS A 19 6.52 -2.10 -22.80
CA LYS A 19 7.67 -1.32 -22.32
C LYS A 19 7.34 -0.53 -21.05
N ALA A 20 6.21 0.18 -21.00
CA ALA A 20 5.75 0.87 -19.79
C ALA A 20 5.57 -0.11 -18.62
N TYR A 21 4.96 -1.27 -18.88
CA TYR A 21 4.79 -2.32 -17.87
C TYR A 21 6.12 -2.81 -17.31
N ARG A 22 7.12 -3.04 -18.16
CA ARG A 22 8.47 -3.44 -17.72
C ARG A 22 9.18 -2.35 -16.93
N LEU A 23 9.06 -1.08 -17.33
CA LEU A 23 9.69 0.05 -16.65
C LEU A 23 9.11 0.25 -15.24
N ILE A 24 7.80 0.12 -15.08
CA ILE A 24 7.09 0.37 -13.82
C ILE A 24 7.00 -0.90 -12.95
N GLY A 25 7.14 -2.09 -13.56
CA GLY A 25 6.92 -3.37 -12.90
C GLY A 25 5.44 -3.60 -12.57
N GLY A 26 4.56 -3.23 -13.50
CA GLY A 26 3.11 -3.45 -13.39
C GLY A 26 2.35 -2.51 -12.46
N GLY A 27 2.94 -1.41 -11.99
CA GLY A 27 2.21 -0.36 -11.26
C GLY A 27 1.91 -0.69 -9.79
N TYR A 28 1.05 0.12 -9.18
CA TYR A 28 0.63 -0.05 -7.78
C TYR A 28 -0.48 -1.08 -7.62
N TYR A 29 -1.36 -1.26 -8.61
CA TYR A 29 -2.47 -2.19 -8.53
C TYR A 29 -1.97 -3.64 -8.36
N ILE A 30 -0.91 -4.04 -9.07
CA ILE A 30 -0.26 -5.35 -8.87
C ILE A 30 0.31 -5.46 -7.46
N ARG A 31 0.99 -4.42 -6.98
CA ARG A 31 1.61 -4.41 -5.65
C ARG A 31 0.57 -4.50 -4.54
N LEU A 32 -0.55 -3.79 -4.68
CA LEU A 32 -1.69 -3.84 -3.76
C LEU A 32 -2.39 -5.19 -3.83
N HIS A 33 -2.56 -5.75 -5.02
CA HIS A 33 -3.19 -7.06 -5.21
C HIS A 33 -2.43 -8.18 -4.48
N TYR A 34 -1.11 -8.19 -4.53
CA TYR A 34 -0.30 -9.21 -3.84
C TYR A 34 0.15 -8.81 -2.43
N ALA A 35 -0.30 -7.66 -1.92
CA ALA A 35 0.10 -7.18 -0.61
C ALA A 35 -0.44 -8.06 0.51
N LYS A 36 0.42 -8.33 1.51
CA LYS A 36 -0.03 -8.84 2.81
C LYS A 36 -0.47 -7.67 3.70
N PRO A 37 -1.36 -7.91 4.67
CA PRO A 37 -1.70 -6.90 5.67
C PRO A 37 -0.45 -6.34 6.38
N PRO A 38 -0.36 -5.01 6.57
CA PRO A 38 -1.33 -3.97 6.19
C PRO A 38 -1.23 -3.60 4.70
N ILE A 39 -2.27 -3.86 3.92
CA ILE A 39 -2.28 -3.77 2.45
C ILE A 39 -1.90 -2.36 1.98
N MET A 40 -2.52 -1.34 2.56
CA MET A 40 -2.29 0.06 2.15
C MET A 40 -0.93 0.60 2.56
N SER A 41 -0.16 -0.14 3.38
CA SER A 41 1.23 0.24 3.69
C SER A 41 2.14 0.24 2.45
N ILE A 42 1.75 -0.46 1.37
CA ILE A 42 2.42 -0.39 0.06
C ILE A 42 2.47 1.05 -0.48
N LEU A 43 1.47 1.88 -0.18
CA LEU A 43 1.42 3.27 -0.63
C LEU A 43 2.51 4.14 -0.01
N GLN A 44 3.23 3.69 1.03
CA GLN A 44 4.37 4.43 1.57
C GLN A 44 5.45 4.74 0.51
N GLY A 45 5.55 3.89 -0.51
CA GLY A 45 6.45 4.12 -1.63
C GLY A 45 5.92 5.10 -2.67
N TRP A 46 4.66 5.51 -2.62
CA TRP A 46 4.04 6.35 -3.66
C TRP A 46 4.71 7.73 -3.73
N PRO A 47 4.90 8.32 -4.92
CA PRO A 47 4.76 7.76 -6.28
C PRO A 47 6.11 7.24 -6.84
N ARG A 48 7.01 6.74 -5.99
CA ARG A 48 8.42 6.43 -6.34
C ARG A 48 8.56 5.46 -7.50
N VAL A 49 7.64 4.51 -7.67
CA VAL A 49 7.69 3.50 -8.75
C VAL A 49 7.69 4.17 -10.13
N TYR A 50 7.06 5.34 -10.28
CA TYR A 50 7.03 6.07 -11.55
C TYR A 50 8.20 7.05 -11.71
N ARG A 51 8.85 7.48 -10.61
CA ARG A 51 9.95 8.46 -10.66
C ARG A 51 11.21 7.96 -11.37
N ALA A 52 11.37 6.65 -11.53
CA ALA A 52 12.50 6.05 -12.23
C ALA A 52 12.23 5.81 -13.74
N VAL A 53 11.07 6.24 -14.24
CA VAL A 53 10.65 5.95 -15.61
C VAL A 53 11.18 7.01 -16.56
N HIS A 54 11.93 6.56 -17.56
CA HIS A 54 12.43 7.39 -18.66
C HIS A 54 11.91 6.83 -19.98
N PRO A 55 10.71 7.23 -20.41
CA PRO A 55 10.13 6.79 -21.67
C PRO A 55 10.92 7.40 -22.84
N ASP A 56 11.07 6.64 -23.92
CA ASP A 56 11.81 7.04 -25.13
C ASP A 56 10.89 7.48 -26.27
N SER A 57 9.58 7.37 -26.08
CA SER A 57 8.59 7.80 -27.06
C SER A 57 7.31 8.25 -26.39
N HIS A 58 6.56 9.06 -27.12
CA HIS A 58 5.27 9.56 -26.70
C HIS A 58 4.25 8.42 -26.48
N TYR A 59 4.27 7.33 -27.25
CA TYR A 59 3.40 6.18 -26.98
C TYR A 59 3.70 5.50 -25.63
N VAL A 60 4.97 5.46 -25.21
CA VAL A 60 5.35 4.89 -23.91
C VAL A 60 4.92 5.82 -22.78
N GLU A 61 5.05 7.14 -22.95
CA GLU A 61 4.49 8.12 -22.01
C GLU A 61 2.97 7.96 -21.83
N ASP A 62 2.22 7.75 -22.91
CA ASP A 62 0.77 7.54 -22.84
C ASP A 62 0.42 6.25 -22.09
N ALA A 63 1.20 5.18 -22.30
CA ALA A 63 1.04 3.95 -21.54
C ALA A 63 1.38 4.12 -20.05
N VAL A 64 2.38 4.96 -19.73
CA VAL A 64 2.70 5.33 -18.34
C VAL A 64 1.55 6.13 -17.72
N GLU A 65 1.00 7.11 -18.44
CA GLU A 65 -0.18 7.88 -18.01
C GLU A 65 -1.37 6.96 -17.73
N LEU A 66 -1.70 6.07 -18.66
CA LEU A 66 -2.77 5.09 -18.49
C LEU A 66 -2.56 4.23 -17.24
N MET A 67 -1.34 3.77 -16.98
CA MET A 67 -1.03 2.97 -15.78
C MET A 67 -1.21 3.78 -14.49
N ILE A 68 -0.73 5.01 -14.46
CA ILE A 68 -0.92 5.93 -13.33
C ILE A 68 -2.41 6.16 -13.06
N THR A 69 -3.18 6.46 -14.11
CA THR A 69 -4.62 6.70 -13.98
C THR A 69 -5.34 5.46 -13.47
N MET A 70 -4.98 4.26 -13.95
CA MET A 70 -5.54 3.00 -13.47
C MET A 70 -5.22 2.73 -12.00
N ASP A 71 -4.00 3.04 -11.57
CA ASP A 71 -3.59 2.92 -10.17
C ASP A 71 -4.38 3.89 -9.28
N LEU A 72 -4.53 5.15 -9.71
CA LEU A 72 -5.35 6.14 -9.01
C LEU A 72 -6.82 5.70 -8.96
N ILE A 73 -7.43 5.29 -10.07
CA ILE A 73 -8.81 4.78 -10.08
C ILE A 73 -8.97 3.60 -9.13
N THR A 74 -8.00 2.69 -9.08
CA THR A 74 -8.06 1.53 -8.18
C THR A 74 -8.01 1.96 -6.71
N ILE A 75 -7.11 2.88 -6.36
CA ILE A 75 -6.94 3.38 -4.99
C ILE A 75 -8.16 4.19 -4.55
N TYR A 76 -8.54 5.22 -5.31
CA TYR A 76 -9.72 6.05 -5.04
C TYR A 76 -11.01 5.24 -5.09
N GLY A 77 -11.17 4.37 -6.08
CA GLY A 77 -12.33 3.51 -6.21
C GLY A 77 -12.49 2.56 -5.03
N THR A 78 -11.40 2.02 -4.51
CA THR A 78 -11.44 1.19 -3.29
C THR A 78 -11.90 1.98 -2.09
N SER A 79 -11.32 3.17 -1.84
CA SER A 79 -11.72 4.03 -0.72
C SER A 79 -13.17 4.51 -0.86
N ALA A 80 -13.59 4.91 -2.05
CA ALA A 80 -14.96 5.32 -2.36
C ALA A 80 -15.97 4.19 -2.08
N VAL A 81 -15.70 2.96 -2.54
CA VAL A 81 -16.57 1.80 -2.28
C VAL A 81 -16.62 1.43 -0.80
N LEU A 82 -15.51 1.53 -0.06
CA LEU A 82 -15.48 1.27 1.39
C LEU A 82 -16.30 2.30 2.19
N LEU A 83 -16.38 3.53 1.71
CA LEU A 83 -17.12 4.63 2.34
C LEU A 83 -18.56 4.80 1.82
N GLY A 84 -18.92 4.16 0.70
CA GLY A 84 -20.20 4.38 0.04
C GLY A 84 -20.28 5.74 -0.67
N GLU A 85 -19.14 6.27 -1.10
CA GLU A 85 -19.00 7.56 -1.78
C GLU A 85 -18.77 7.37 -3.30
N PRO A 86 -19.05 8.38 -4.14
CA PRO A 86 -18.72 8.33 -5.56
C PRO A 86 -17.20 8.45 -5.81
N ILE A 87 -16.72 7.87 -6.92
CA ILE A 87 -15.31 7.98 -7.33
C ILE A 87 -15.02 9.42 -7.78
N PRO A 88 -14.01 10.11 -7.21
CA PRO A 88 -13.71 11.50 -7.55
C PRO A 88 -12.86 11.61 -8.84
N PHE A 89 -13.48 11.39 -10.00
CA PHE A 89 -12.77 11.39 -11.30
C PHE A 89 -12.00 12.68 -11.61
N SER A 90 -12.55 13.85 -11.28
CA SER A 90 -11.86 15.14 -11.48
C SER A 90 -10.53 15.22 -10.73
N ARG A 91 -10.49 14.72 -9.49
CA ARG A 91 -9.26 14.65 -8.68
C ARG A 91 -8.27 13.64 -9.26
N ILE A 92 -8.76 12.49 -9.74
CA ILE A 92 -7.92 11.47 -10.40
C ILE A 92 -7.23 12.04 -11.64
N GLU A 93 -7.97 12.79 -12.46
CA GLU A 93 -7.43 13.46 -13.65
C GLU A 93 -6.37 14.51 -13.26
N GLU A 94 -6.65 15.33 -12.25
CA GLU A 94 -5.71 16.33 -11.74
C GLU A 94 -4.43 15.68 -11.19
N GLU A 95 -4.55 14.65 -10.35
CA GLU A 95 -3.39 13.95 -9.78
C GLU A 95 -2.59 13.19 -10.83
N THR A 96 -3.25 12.62 -11.85
CA THR A 96 -2.56 12.02 -13.00
C THR A 96 -1.70 13.08 -13.69
N ALA A 97 -2.30 14.23 -14.04
CA ALA A 97 -1.61 15.30 -14.76
C ALA A 97 -0.45 15.90 -13.93
N ASN A 98 -0.65 16.08 -12.63
CA ASN A 98 0.37 16.57 -11.72
C ASN A 98 1.52 15.57 -11.57
N LEU A 99 1.23 14.27 -11.46
CA LEU A 99 2.25 13.24 -11.40
C LEU A 99 3.04 13.18 -12.71
N MET A 100 2.37 13.13 -13.86
CA MET A 100 3.03 13.17 -15.18
C MET A 100 3.98 14.38 -15.31
N ARG A 101 3.51 15.57 -14.90
CA ARG A 101 4.34 16.79 -14.91
C ARG A 101 5.56 16.66 -13.98
N SER A 102 5.40 16.10 -12.79
CA SER A 102 6.50 15.88 -11.85
C SER A 102 7.55 14.89 -12.36
N LEU A 103 7.18 14.01 -13.30
CA LEU A 103 8.07 13.09 -14.00
C LEU A 103 8.74 13.73 -15.22
N GLY A 104 8.44 15.00 -15.53
CA GLY A 104 8.89 15.67 -16.75
C GLY A 104 8.20 15.18 -18.02
N LEU A 105 7.07 14.48 -17.90
CA LEU A 105 6.32 13.91 -19.01
C LEU A 105 5.09 14.78 -19.35
N ARG A 106 4.66 14.73 -20.62
CA ARG A 106 3.47 15.45 -21.05
C ARG A 106 2.24 14.59 -20.89
N SER A 107 1.34 14.98 -19.98
CA SER A 107 -0.01 14.41 -19.90
C SER A 107 -0.80 14.76 -21.17
N ARG A 108 -1.39 13.75 -21.78
CA ARG A 108 -2.24 13.83 -22.98
C ARG A 108 -3.67 13.38 -22.73
N GLN A 109 -4.03 13.13 -21.47
CA GLN A 109 -5.36 12.74 -21.03
C GLN A 109 -5.82 11.47 -21.74
N VAL A 110 -4.97 10.45 -21.68
CA VAL A 110 -5.28 9.12 -22.23
C VAL A 110 -6.54 8.60 -21.56
N LYS A 111 -7.56 8.29 -22.38
CA LYS A 111 -8.84 7.79 -21.87
C LYS A 111 -8.71 6.37 -21.36
N VAL A 112 -9.27 6.12 -20.19
CA VAL A 112 -9.43 4.76 -19.65
C VAL A 112 -10.65 4.13 -20.31
N PRO A 113 -10.51 3.06 -21.12
CA PRO A 113 -11.62 2.51 -21.88
C PRO A 113 -12.63 1.76 -20.99
N SER A 114 -12.20 1.26 -19.83
CA SER A 114 -13.06 0.56 -18.88
C SER A 114 -12.54 0.70 -17.45
N LEU A 115 -13.44 0.91 -16.49
CA LEU A 115 -13.07 0.95 -15.07
C LEU A 115 -12.59 -0.44 -14.58
N PRO A 116 -11.54 -0.49 -13.74
CA PRO A 116 -11.03 -1.73 -13.14
C PRO A 116 -11.91 -2.26 -11.99
N THR A 117 -13.21 -2.46 -12.24
CA THR A 117 -14.19 -2.87 -11.22
C THR A 117 -13.77 -4.15 -10.50
N ALA A 118 -13.34 -5.18 -11.23
CA ALA A 118 -12.87 -6.44 -10.63
C ALA A 118 -11.65 -6.27 -9.70
N LEU A 119 -10.74 -5.33 -10.00
CA LEU A 119 -9.59 -5.05 -9.14
C LEU A 119 -10.01 -4.25 -7.90
N ILE A 120 -10.91 -3.28 -8.07
CA ILE A 120 -11.49 -2.53 -6.95
C ILE A 120 -12.21 -3.49 -6.00
N GLU A 121 -13.06 -4.38 -6.51
CA GLU A 121 -13.79 -5.36 -5.70
C GLU A 121 -12.87 -6.34 -4.97
N ASP A 122 -11.83 -6.84 -5.63
CA ASP A 122 -10.82 -7.68 -4.98
C ASP A 122 -10.11 -6.94 -3.84
N LEU A 123 -9.69 -5.69 -4.07
CA LEU A 123 -9.01 -4.89 -3.05
C LEU A 123 -9.96 -4.57 -1.89
N VAL A 124 -11.22 -4.18 -2.16
CA VAL A 124 -12.27 -3.97 -1.16
C VAL A 124 -12.47 -5.23 -0.32
N SER A 125 -12.57 -6.41 -0.94
CA SER A 125 -12.73 -7.69 -0.26
C SER A 125 -11.53 -8.00 0.65
N LYS A 126 -10.31 -7.76 0.18
CA LYS A 126 -9.08 -7.92 0.98
C LYS A 126 -9.04 -6.95 2.16
N ARG A 127 -9.39 -5.68 1.95
CA ARG A 127 -9.46 -4.64 2.99
C ARG A 127 -10.49 -4.97 4.07
N ARG A 128 -11.66 -5.49 3.69
CA ARG A 128 -12.69 -5.97 4.64
C ARG A 128 -12.23 -7.19 5.44
N ARG A 129 -11.45 -8.09 4.85
CA ARG A 129 -10.84 -9.22 5.60
C ARG A 129 -9.75 -8.72 6.55
N GLU A 130 -8.92 -7.79 6.11
CA GLU A 130 -7.88 -7.16 6.94
C GLU A 130 -8.46 -6.49 8.19
N SER A 131 -9.59 -5.79 8.08
CA SER A 131 -10.21 -5.09 9.22
C SER A 131 -10.72 -6.01 10.33
N THR A 132 -10.88 -7.32 10.06
CA THR A 132 -11.25 -8.34 11.05
C THR A 132 -10.05 -8.95 11.79
N LEU A 133 -8.81 -8.67 11.36
CA LEU A 133 -7.62 -9.19 12.01
C LEU A 133 -7.41 -8.52 13.38
N SER A 134 -6.92 -9.28 14.36
CA SER A 134 -6.46 -8.70 15.62
C SER A 134 -5.10 -8.02 15.43
N ILE A 135 -4.84 -6.96 16.19
CA ILE A 135 -3.53 -6.28 16.19
C ILE A 135 -2.43 -7.28 16.56
N ASN A 136 -2.70 -8.20 17.48
CA ASN A 136 -1.75 -9.23 17.89
C ASN A 136 -1.38 -10.20 16.76
N SER A 137 -2.37 -10.67 15.99
CA SER A 137 -2.11 -11.51 14.82
C SER A 137 -1.27 -10.76 13.78
N LEU A 138 -1.56 -9.47 13.57
CA LEU A 138 -0.79 -8.63 12.68
C LEU A 138 0.65 -8.46 13.15
N LEU A 139 0.86 -8.13 14.43
CA LEU A 139 2.18 -7.92 15.01
C LEU A 139 3.03 -9.19 14.93
N ARG A 140 2.46 -10.38 15.16
CA ARG A 140 3.17 -11.66 14.98
C ARG A 140 3.63 -11.86 13.54
N SER A 141 2.73 -11.64 12.58
CA SER A 141 3.05 -11.73 11.14
C SER A 141 4.13 -10.73 10.72
N LEU A 142 4.06 -9.50 11.23
CA LEU A 142 5.07 -8.47 11.00
C LEU A 142 6.41 -8.81 11.66
N ALA A 143 6.40 -9.37 12.87
CA ALA A 143 7.60 -9.79 13.60
C ALA A 143 8.36 -10.86 12.83
N LEU A 144 7.67 -11.88 12.29
CA LEU A 144 8.28 -12.94 11.50
C LEU A 144 9.06 -12.42 10.27
N GLN A 145 8.57 -11.32 9.68
CA GLN A 145 9.14 -10.69 8.48
C GLN A 145 10.10 -9.54 8.80
N SER A 146 10.21 -9.15 10.07
CA SER A 146 10.98 -7.98 10.48
C SER A 146 12.48 -8.22 10.41
N LYS A 147 13.24 -7.15 10.12
CA LYS A 147 14.70 -7.19 10.19
C LYS A 147 15.16 -7.37 11.63
N THR A 148 14.45 -6.76 12.58
CA THR A 148 14.71 -6.90 14.01
C THR A 148 14.70 -8.36 14.45
N PHE A 149 13.72 -9.16 14.02
CA PHE A 149 13.68 -10.58 14.39
C PHE A 149 14.82 -11.41 13.75
N GLN A 150 15.22 -11.08 12.51
CA GLN A 150 16.37 -11.73 11.88
C GLN A 150 17.68 -11.39 12.63
N LYS A 151 17.85 -10.14 13.05
CA LYS A 151 18.95 -9.70 13.92
C LYS A 151 18.95 -10.46 15.25
N ALA A 152 17.81 -10.49 15.93
CA ALA A 152 17.66 -11.18 17.20
C ALA A 152 18.03 -12.67 17.09
N LYS A 153 17.66 -13.37 16.01
CA LYS A 153 18.05 -14.78 15.77
C LYS A 153 19.55 -15.02 15.61
N MET A 154 20.31 -14.01 15.17
CA MET A 154 21.76 -14.11 15.07
C MET A 154 22.42 -13.98 16.45
N GLU A 155 21.87 -13.10 17.30
CA GLU A 155 22.37 -12.86 18.66
C GLU A 155 21.91 -13.95 19.65
N HIS A 156 20.71 -14.50 19.45
CA HIS A 156 20.10 -15.50 20.31
C HIS A 156 19.58 -16.69 19.50
N LEU A 157 20.38 -17.77 19.43
CA LEU A 157 20.08 -18.94 18.61
C LEU A 157 18.77 -19.65 18.97
N TRP A 158 18.33 -19.60 20.23
CA TRP A 158 17.08 -20.21 20.68
C TRP A 158 15.82 -19.60 20.02
N LEU A 159 15.91 -18.35 19.54
CA LEU A 159 14.82 -17.70 18.79
C LEU A 159 14.50 -18.38 17.46
N LYS A 160 15.39 -19.24 16.95
CA LYS A 160 15.14 -20.03 15.74
C LYS A 160 14.08 -21.12 15.96
N ALA A 161 13.87 -21.54 17.20
CA ALA A 161 12.91 -22.59 17.57
C ALA A 161 11.58 -22.04 18.11
N VAL A 162 11.44 -20.71 18.21
CA VAL A 162 10.22 -20.05 18.73
C VAL A 162 9.07 -20.19 17.74
N LYS A 163 7.91 -20.61 18.26
CA LYS A 163 6.67 -20.67 17.49
C LYS A 163 6.12 -19.28 17.20
N GLU A 164 5.33 -19.14 16.13
CA GLU A 164 4.73 -17.87 15.73
C GLU A 164 3.87 -17.24 16.85
N GLU A 165 3.16 -18.05 17.63
CA GLU A 165 2.34 -17.58 18.76
C GLU A 165 3.13 -16.88 19.87
N ASP A 166 4.39 -17.29 20.06
CA ASP A 166 5.27 -16.81 21.14
C ASP A 166 6.25 -15.74 20.69
N ILE A 167 6.26 -15.36 19.41
CA ILE A 167 7.30 -14.50 18.83
C ILE A 167 7.43 -13.14 19.52
N LEU A 168 6.30 -12.54 19.93
CA LEU A 168 6.29 -11.24 20.61
C LEU A 168 6.84 -11.34 22.03
N ARG A 169 6.51 -12.42 22.75
CA ARG A 169 7.08 -12.74 24.07
C ARG A 169 8.59 -12.97 23.95
N ALA A 170 9.01 -13.74 22.96
CA ALA A 170 10.41 -14.03 22.73
C ALA A 170 11.24 -12.78 22.38
N LEU A 171 10.69 -11.87 21.56
CA LEU A 171 11.30 -10.56 21.29
C LEU A 171 11.42 -9.72 22.55
N ASN A 172 10.41 -9.76 23.44
CA ASN A 172 10.47 -9.08 24.73
C ASN A 172 11.58 -9.65 25.62
N SER A 173 11.64 -10.97 25.79
CA SER A 173 12.68 -11.65 26.57
C SER A 173 14.09 -11.38 26.04
N ALA A 174 14.23 -11.28 24.72
CA ALA A 174 15.50 -10.94 24.06
C ALA A 174 15.82 -9.43 24.06
N ARG A 175 14.95 -8.57 24.61
CA ARG A 175 15.09 -7.09 24.63
C ARG A 175 15.09 -6.43 23.24
N PHE A 176 14.42 -7.05 22.27
CA PHE A 176 14.26 -6.53 20.91
C PHE A 176 12.85 -5.97 20.62
N LEU A 177 11.93 -6.06 21.58
CA LEU A 177 10.53 -5.68 21.37
C LEU A 177 10.37 -4.19 20.99
N GLU A 178 11.04 -3.28 21.70
CA GLU A 178 10.97 -1.84 21.39
C GLU A 178 11.56 -1.51 20.01
N GLU A 179 12.68 -2.13 19.63
CA GLU A 179 13.29 -1.98 18.30
C GLU A 179 12.30 -2.44 17.22
N PHE A 180 11.67 -3.59 17.43
CA PHE A 180 10.66 -4.14 16.52
C PHE A 180 9.44 -3.22 16.38
N LEU A 181 8.89 -2.75 17.51
CA LEU A 181 7.72 -1.87 17.52
C LEU A 181 8.01 -0.56 16.78
N ASN A 182 9.21 0.00 16.97
CA ASN A 182 9.67 1.18 16.21
C ASN A 182 9.83 0.89 14.71
N GLU A 183 10.34 -0.29 14.33
CA GLU A 183 10.45 -0.71 12.92
C GLU A 183 9.08 -0.73 12.23
N VAL A 184 8.03 -1.20 12.93
CA VAL A 184 6.71 -1.44 12.31
C VAL A 184 5.67 -0.35 12.55
N ARG A 185 5.98 0.67 13.37
CA ARG A 185 5.02 1.71 13.81
C ARG A 185 4.20 2.35 12.67
N VAL A 186 4.83 2.61 11.52
CA VAL A 186 4.13 3.23 10.38
C VAL A 186 3.16 2.23 9.75
N LYS A 187 3.57 0.96 9.58
CA LYS A 187 2.67 -0.09 9.07
C LYS A 187 1.48 -0.29 10.00
N LEU A 188 1.73 -0.29 11.31
CA LEU A 188 0.67 -0.36 12.31
C LEU A 188 -0.31 0.81 12.19
N ALA A 189 0.19 2.03 11.98
CA ALA A 189 -0.66 3.20 11.73
C ALA A 189 -1.54 3.01 10.48
N PHE A 190 -0.98 2.49 9.38
CA PHE A 190 -1.81 2.11 8.23
C PHE A 190 -2.91 1.14 8.62
N PHE A 191 -2.62 0.10 9.37
CA PHE A 191 -3.61 -0.90 9.78
C PHE A 191 -4.74 -0.29 10.62
N ILE A 192 -4.39 0.46 11.67
CA ILE A 192 -5.36 1.06 12.58
C ILE A 192 -6.26 2.05 11.83
N ARG A 193 -5.67 2.96 11.04
CA ARG A 193 -6.42 3.97 10.26
C ARG A 193 -7.19 3.39 9.08
N SER A 194 -6.85 2.19 8.67
CA SER A 194 -7.61 1.45 7.68
C SER A 194 -8.86 0.81 8.28
N ARG A 195 -8.76 0.36 9.52
CA ARG A 195 -9.85 -0.35 10.21
C ARG A 195 -11.03 0.57 10.54
N ASP A 196 -10.77 1.83 10.83
CA ASP A 196 -11.78 2.86 11.11
C ASP A 196 -12.18 3.68 9.86
N ASN A 197 -11.70 3.26 8.67
CA ASN A 197 -11.82 3.95 7.38
C ASN A 197 -11.30 5.42 7.40
N ALA A 198 -10.52 5.83 8.40
CA ALA A 198 -9.98 7.20 8.45
C ALA A 198 -8.95 7.45 7.35
N LEU A 199 -8.16 6.43 7.00
CA LEU A 199 -7.26 6.47 5.85
C LEU A 199 -8.03 6.72 4.55
N ASP A 200 -9.11 5.99 4.33
CA ASP A 200 -9.92 6.10 3.12
C ASP A 200 -10.56 7.49 3.01
N ARG A 201 -11.07 8.05 4.12
CA ARG A 201 -11.58 9.44 4.15
C ARG A 201 -10.50 10.44 3.76
N LYS A 202 -9.28 10.26 4.29
CA LYS A 202 -8.13 11.13 3.98
C LYS A 202 -7.69 11.02 2.53
N ILE A 203 -7.70 9.82 1.95
CA ILE A 203 -7.41 9.63 0.52
C ILE A 203 -8.42 10.41 -0.32
N LEU A 204 -9.72 10.31 -0.03
CA LEU A 204 -10.74 11.04 -0.80
C LEU A 204 -10.65 12.57 -0.64
N SER A 205 -10.34 13.06 0.57
CA SER A 205 -10.35 14.50 0.87
C SER A 205 -9.05 15.23 0.50
N GLU A 206 -7.90 14.62 0.78
CA GLU A 206 -6.57 15.25 0.69
C GLU A 206 -5.65 14.59 -0.34
N GLY A 207 -6.10 13.51 -0.95
CA GLY A 207 -5.35 12.72 -1.91
C GLY A 207 -4.34 11.77 -1.26
N ILE A 208 -3.65 10.99 -2.11
CA ILE A 208 -2.75 9.93 -1.62
C ILE A 208 -1.61 10.54 -0.80
N GLU A 209 -0.92 11.57 -1.31
CA GLU A 209 0.21 12.17 -0.59
C GLU A 209 -0.20 12.80 0.75
N GLY A 210 -1.35 13.48 0.79
CA GLY A 210 -1.90 14.03 2.04
C GLY A 210 -2.21 12.95 3.06
N ALA A 211 -2.87 11.87 2.64
CA ALA A 211 -3.14 10.71 3.49
C ALA A 211 -1.85 10.05 4.01
N LEU A 212 -0.80 9.96 3.18
CA LEU A 212 0.50 9.41 3.59
C LEU A 212 1.21 10.28 4.62
N SER A 213 1.17 11.60 4.48
CA SER A 213 1.73 12.52 5.50
C SER A 213 1.03 12.33 6.82
N TRP A 214 -0.31 12.34 6.79
CA TRP A 214 -1.14 12.17 7.98
C TRP A 214 -0.87 10.85 8.72
N VAL A 215 -0.74 9.72 8.02
CA VAL A 215 -0.41 8.42 8.66
C VAL A 215 0.97 8.44 9.31
N ARG A 216 1.96 9.13 8.71
CA ARG A 216 3.31 9.23 9.28
C ARG A 216 3.30 10.06 10.56
N GLU A 217 2.60 11.18 10.55
CA GLU A 217 2.43 12.07 11.71
C GLU A 217 1.68 11.37 12.86
N ASP A 218 0.66 10.57 12.55
CA ASP A 218 -0.13 9.85 13.55
C ASP A 218 0.53 8.56 14.07
N SER A 219 1.63 8.12 13.46
CA SER A 219 2.30 6.86 13.85
C SER A 219 2.65 6.70 15.34
N PRO A 220 2.99 7.76 16.11
CA PRO A 220 3.18 7.65 17.55
C PRO A 220 1.90 7.29 18.33
N ASN A 221 0.75 7.86 17.93
CA ASN A 221 -0.53 7.57 18.58
C ASN A 221 -0.93 6.11 18.32
N SER A 222 -0.79 5.67 17.07
CA SER A 222 -1.05 4.30 16.66
C SER A 222 -0.16 3.29 17.41
N LEU A 223 1.10 3.65 17.67
CA LEU A 223 2.00 2.85 18.50
C LEU A 223 1.49 2.71 19.93
N SER A 224 1.03 3.81 20.55
CA SER A 224 0.50 3.78 21.92
C SER A 224 -0.72 2.85 22.09
N VAL A 225 -1.57 2.75 21.05
CA VAL A 225 -2.71 1.82 21.05
C VAL A 225 -2.23 0.37 21.04
N ALA A 226 -1.28 0.04 20.16
CA ALA A 226 -0.77 -1.33 20.10
C ALA A 226 0.05 -1.73 21.33
N THR A 227 0.81 -0.81 21.93
CA THR A 227 1.56 -1.11 23.16
C THR A 227 0.60 -1.46 24.29
N LYS A 228 -0.51 -0.73 24.45
CA LYS A 228 -1.54 -1.08 25.46
C LYS A 228 -2.10 -2.49 25.25
N GLU A 229 -2.47 -2.84 24.03
CA GLU A 229 -2.97 -4.19 23.72
C GLU A 229 -1.90 -5.28 23.89
N LEU A 230 -0.62 -4.92 23.71
CA LEU A 230 0.51 -5.83 23.89
C LEU A 230 0.84 -6.06 25.37
N ASP A 231 0.78 -5.01 26.20
CA ASP A 231 1.00 -5.12 27.64
C ASP A 231 -0.03 -6.08 28.27
N GLU A 232 -1.31 -5.96 27.87
CA GLU A 232 -2.37 -6.89 28.29
C GLU A 232 -2.12 -8.37 27.89
N LEU A 233 -1.37 -8.61 26.82
CA LEU A 233 -0.98 -9.96 26.39
C LEU A 233 0.24 -10.49 27.13
N LEU A 234 1.19 -9.61 27.45
CA LEU A 234 2.45 -9.96 28.11
C LEU A 234 2.23 -10.18 29.61
N GLU A 235 1.19 -9.59 30.20
CA GLU A 235 0.78 -9.79 31.59
C GLU A 235 -0.04 -11.06 31.84
N LYS A 236 -0.57 -11.69 30.79
CA LYS A 236 -1.30 -12.97 30.90
C LYS A 236 -0.30 -14.14 30.77
N ASP A 237 0.20 -14.62 31.90
CA ASP A 237 1.14 -15.76 32.07
C ASP A 237 1.03 -16.87 31.00
#